data_AF-A0AA42HBU4-F1
#
_entry.id   AF-A0AA42HBU4-F1
#
_cell.length_a   1.000
_cell.length_b   1.000
_cell.length_c   1.000
_cell.angle_alpha   90.00
_cell.angle_beta   90.00
_cell.angle_gamma   90.00
#
_symmetry.space_group_name_H-M   'P 1'
#
loop_
_entity.id
_entity.type
_entity.pdbx_description
1 polymer ?
#
loop_
_entity_poly.entity_id
_entity_poly.type
_entity_poly.pdbx_seq_one_letter_code
_entity_poly.pdbx_strand_id
1 'polypeptide(L)'
;MSRIYADNAQSIGNTPLVQINRIAPRGVTILAKIEGRNPGYSVKCRIGANMIWDAESSGRLKSGMTLVEPTSGNTGIGLAFVAAARGYKLILTMPSSMSLERRKVLKALGAELVLTEPAKGMKGAIAKAEEILASDPAKYFMPAQFDNPANPAIHEKTTGPEIWNDTDGAVDVLVAGVGTGGTITGVSRFIKNTKGKPILSVAVEPVASPVISQALAGEEIKPSPHKIQGIGAGFVPKNLDLSLVDRVATIADEDAKNMALRLMQEEGILCGISSGAAMAAAVKLAEEPTMQGKTIVVVLPDSGERYLSTMLFDGLFEDQELVQ
;
A
#
# COMPACT_ATOMS: atom_id res chain seq x y z
N MET A 1 -20.19 10.31 -21.74
CA MET A 1 -19.06 11.29 -21.72
C MET A 1 -17.80 10.58 -22.20
N SER A 2 -16.98 11.23 -23.04
CA SER A 2 -15.71 10.64 -23.49
C SER A 2 -14.80 10.37 -22.30
N ARG A 3 -14.31 9.14 -22.14
CA ARG A 3 -13.44 8.73 -21.01
C ARG A 3 -11.97 9.00 -21.35
N ILE A 4 -11.67 10.24 -21.76
CA ILE A 4 -10.33 10.71 -22.08
C ILE A 4 -9.83 11.53 -20.90
N TYR A 5 -8.76 11.07 -20.25
CA TYR A 5 -8.13 11.76 -19.12
C TYR A 5 -7.13 12.80 -19.64
N ALA A 6 -6.96 13.92 -18.91
CA ALA A 6 -6.01 14.96 -19.32
C ALA A 6 -4.55 14.55 -19.07
N ASP A 7 -4.30 13.69 -18.09
CA ASP A 7 -2.99 13.13 -17.79
C ASP A 7 -3.11 11.73 -17.15
N ASN A 8 -1.98 11.03 -16.99
CA ASN A 8 -1.94 9.68 -16.41
C ASN A 8 -2.25 9.65 -14.89
N ALA A 9 -2.08 10.76 -14.17
CA ALA A 9 -2.43 10.83 -12.75
C ALA A 9 -3.95 10.79 -12.54
N GLN A 10 -4.74 11.20 -13.54
CA GLN A 10 -6.21 11.19 -13.50
C GLN A 10 -6.82 9.82 -13.82
N SER A 11 -6.04 8.86 -14.33
CA SER A 11 -6.52 7.51 -14.67
C SER A 11 -6.42 6.51 -13.51
N ILE A 12 -6.22 6.99 -12.28
CA ILE A 12 -6.17 6.16 -11.06
C ILE A 12 -7.57 5.70 -10.61
N GLY A 13 -7.59 4.65 -9.78
CA GLY A 13 -8.82 4.18 -9.13
C GLY A 13 -9.78 3.44 -10.05
N ASN A 14 -11.02 3.25 -9.58
CA ASN A 14 -12.00 2.36 -10.20
C ASN A 14 -11.44 0.95 -10.48
N THR A 15 -10.62 0.45 -9.55
CA THR A 15 -10.07 -0.91 -9.61
C THR A 15 -11.17 -1.92 -9.30
N PRO A 16 -11.15 -3.13 -9.85
CA PRO A 16 -12.23 -4.08 -9.67
C PRO A 16 -12.20 -4.77 -8.31
N LEU A 17 -13.37 -5.26 -7.88
CA LEU A 17 -13.50 -6.39 -6.97
C LEU A 17 -13.53 -7.69 -7.75
N VAL A 18 -12.77 -8.69 -7.29
CA VAL A 18 -12.72 -10.03 -7.87
C VAL A 18 -13.07 -11.04 -6.79
N GLN A 19 -14.07 -11.89 -7.03
CA GLN A 19 -14.44 -12.94 -6.10
C GLN A 19 -13.38 -14.05 -6.06
N ILE A 20 -13.03 -14.47 -4.85
CA ILE A 20 -12.09 -15.56 -4.58
C ILE A 20 -12.89 -16.85 -4.39
N ASN A 21 -12.56 -17.91 -5.13
CA ASN A 21 -13.41 -19.09 -5.23
C ASN A 21 -12.74 -20.38 -4.75
N ARG A 22 -11.45 -20.56 -5.02
CA ARG A 22 -10.71 -21.80 -4.78
C ARG A 22 -10.04 -21.83 -3.42
N ILE A 23 -9.48 -20.71 -2.98
CA ILE A 23 -8.84 -20.61 -1.66
C ILE A 23 -9.81 -20.18 -0.54
N ALA A 24 -11.01 -19.72 -0.91
CA ALA A 24 -12.01 -19.24 0.05
C ALA A 24 -12.75 -20.40 0.75
N PRO A 25 -12.93 -20.35 2.08
CA PRO A 25 -13.82 -21.26 2.79
C PRO A 25 -15.27 -21.16 2.29
N ARG A 26 -16.02 -22.26 2.39
CA ARG A 26 -17.43 -22.28 1.96
C ARG A 26 -18.31 -21.43 2.88
N GLY A 27 -19.33 -20.81 2.28
CA GLY A 27 -20.36 -20.04 3.00
C GLY A 27 -19.95 -18.63 3.41
N VAL A 28 -18.78 -18.16 2.97
CA VAL A 28 -18.32 -16.77 3.13
C VAL A 28 -17.94 -16.22 1.77
N THR A 29 -18.29 -14.96 1.48
CA THR A 29 -17.89 -14.29 0.25
C THR A 29 -16.60 -13.51 0.51
N ILE A 30 -15.51 -13.86 -0.18
CA ILE A 30 -14.26 -13.08 -0.16
C ILE A 30 -14.09 -12.37 -1.50
N LEU A 31 -13.97 -11.04 -1.46
CA LEU A 31 -13.77 -10.18 -2.62
C LEU A 31 -12.42 -9.45 -2.52
N ALA A 32 -11.56 -9.65 -3.51
CA ALA A 32 -10.27 -8.99 -3.60
C ALA A 32 -10.37 -7.66 -4.36
N LYS A 33 -10.01 -6.55 -3.70
CA LYS A 33 -9.85 -5.23 -4.33
C LYS A 33 -8.47 -5.14 -4.99
N ILE A 34 -8.44 -5.19 -6.33
CA ILE A 34 -7.20 -5.37 -7.09
C ILE A 34 -6.52 -4.03 -7.39
N GLU A 35 -5.77 -3.51 -6.42
CA GLU A 35 -5.05 -2.23 -6.58
C GLU A 35 -3.86 -2.31 -7.53
N GLY A 36 -3.47 -3.53 -7.92
CA GLY A 36 -2.53 -3.81 -9.01
C GLY A 36 -2.96 -3.29 -10.38
N ARG A 37 -4.22 -2.87 -10.55
CA ARG A 37 -4.76 -2.30 -11.82
C ARG A 37 -4.75 -0.76 -11.88
N ASN A 38 -4.09 -0.09 -10.94
CA ASN A 38 -3.76 1.32 -11.10
C ASN A 38 -2.64 1.52 -12.15
N PRO A 39 -2.39 2.73 -12.69
CA PRO A 39 -1.40 2.98 -13.75
C PRO A 39 0.04 2.64 -13.40
N GLY A 40 0.45 2.89 -12.15
CA GLY A 40 1.72 2.43 -11.58
C GLY A 40 1.62 1.06 -10.91
N TYR A 41 0.53 0.33 -11.18
CA TYR A 41 0.21 -1.02 -10.74
C TYR A 41 0.23 -1.24 -9.22
N SER A 42 -0.06 -0.20 -8.42
CA SER A 42 -0.25 -0.35 -6.98
C SER A 42 -1.21 0.70 -6.41
N VAL A 43 -1.69 0.45 -5.19
CA VAL A 43 -2.54 1.35 -4.39
C VAL A 43 -1.90 2.73 -4.20
N LYS A 44 -0.57 2.81 -4.27
CA LYS A 44 0.17 4.05 -4.03
C LYS A 44 0.02 5.06 -5.16
N CYS A 45 -0.54 4.68 -6.30
CA CYS A 45 -0.97 5.65 -7.32
C CYS A 45 -2.00 6.64 -6.78
N ARG A 46 -2.90 6.18 -5.91
CA ARG A 46 -3.94 7.02 -5.31
C ARG A 46 -3.33 8.12 -4.45
N ILE A 47 -2.44 7.74 -3.53
CA ILE A 47 -1.84 8.71 -2.60
C ILE A 47 -0.79 9.58 -3.31
N GLY A 48 -0.06 9.01 -4.28
CA GLY A 48 0.90 9.75 -5.09
C GLY A 48 0.23 10.88 -5.85
N ALA A 49 -0.94 10.62 -6.46
CA ALA A 49 -1.71 11.65 -7.13
C ALA A 49 -2.33 12.64 -6.13
N ASN A 50 -3.02 12.12 -5.10
CA ASN A 50 -3.80 12.99 -4.22
C ASN A 50 -2.95 13.90 -3.34
N MET A 51 -1.78 13.46 -2.85
CA MET A 51 -0.90 14.35 -2.08
C MET A 51 -0.36 15.51 -2.93
N ILE A 52 -0.18 15.31 -4.24
CA ILE A 52 0.23 16.35 -5.17
C ILE A 52 -0.94 17.28 -5.51
N TRP A 53 -2.11 16.74 -5.84
CA TRP A 53 -3.31 17.55 -6.09
C TRP A 53 -3.72 18.42 -4.90
N ASP A 54 -3.64 17.87 -3.69
CA ASP A 54 -3.90 18.59 -2.44
C ASP A 54 -2.88 19.71 -2.21
N ALA A 55 -1.60 19.46 -2.50
CA ALA A 55 -0.55 20.47 -2.37
C ALA A 55 -0.66 21.59 -3.42
N GLU A 56 -1.02 21.27 -4.66
CA GLU A 56 -1.28 22.23 -5.73
C GLU A 56 -2.49 23.11 -5.40
N SER A 57 -3.62 22.48 -5.05
CA SER A 57 -4.87 23.21 -4.76
C SER A 57 -4.78 24.11 -3.53
N SER A 58 -3.97 23.72 -2.53
CA SER A 58 -3.68 24.56 -1.35
C SER A 58 -2.56 25.58 -1.57
N GLY A 59 -1.88 25.57 -2.72
CA GLY A 59 -0.78 26.49 -3.04
C GLY A 59 0.54 26.19 -2.31
N ARG A 60 0.64 25.07 -1.59
CA ARG A 60 1.88 24.60 -0.94
C ARG A 60 2.90 24.08 -1.94
N LEU A 61 2.43 23.52 -3.04
CA LEU A 61 3.26 23.13 -4.18
C LEU A 61 3.00 24.09 -5.34
N LYS A 62 4.06 24.74 -5.82
CA LYS A 62 4.01 25.73 -6.91
C LYS A 62 4.82 25.24 -8.11
N SER A 63 4.50 25.78 -9.29
CA SER A 63 5.28 25.48 -10.50
C SER A 63 6.77 25.80 -10.29
N GLY A 64 7.64 24.91 -10.77
CA GLY A 64 9.09 25.02 -10.61
C GLY A 64 9.66 24.46 -9.30
N MET A 65 8.83 24.14 -8.31
CA MET A 65 9.30 23.45 -7.09
C MET A 65 9.69 21.98 -7.40
N THR A 66 10.53 21.42 -6.54
CA THR A 66 10.98 20.02 -6.61
C THR A 66 10.37 19.21 -5.48
N LEU A 67 9.84 18.04 -5.81
CA LEU A 67 9.34 17.08 -4.85
C LEU A 67 10.50 16.33 -4.21
N VAL A 68 10.42 16.08 -2.90
CA VAL A 68 11.40 15.28 -2.15
C VAL A 68 10.62 14.30 -1.27
N GLU A 69 10.90 13.00 -1.36
CA GLU A 69 10.26 12.01 -0.47
C GLU A 69 11.24 10.88 -0.09
N PRO A 70 11.33 10.51 1.19
CA PRO A 70 12.11 9.35 1.61
C PRO A 70 11.35 8.05 1.37
N THR A 71 11.54 7.44 0.20
CA THR A 71 10.90 6.16 -0.14
C THR A 71 11.59 5.43 -1.28
N SER A 72 11.61 4.10 -1.21
CA SER A 72 12.09 3.20 -2.25
C SER A 72 11.02 2.25 -2.79
N GLY A 73 9.82 2.29 -2.21
CA GLY A 73 8.74 1.35 -2.51
C GLY A 73 7.73 1.91 -3.52
N ASN A 74 6.53 1.36 -3.46
CA ASN A 74 5.43 1.75 -4.35
C ASN A 74 5.06 3.25 -4.26
N THR A 75 5.28 3.93 -3.14
CA THR A 75 5.06 5.39 -3.05
C THR A 75 6.04 6.17 -3.91
N GLY A 76 7.29 5.72 -4.02
CA GLY A 76 8.26 6.33 -4.93
C GLY A 76 7.81 6.25 -6.39
N ILE A 77 7.32 5.08 -6.81
CA ILE A 77 6.76 4.90 -8.17
C ILE A 77 5.49 5.73 -8.34
N GLY A 78 4.62 5.75 -7.34
CA GLY A 78 3.39 6.54 -7.27
C GLY A 78 3.64 8.04 -7.43
N LEU A 79 4.69 8.57 -6.79
CA LEU A 79 5.09 9.96 -6.96
C LEU A 79 5.82 10.20 -8.29
N ALA A 80 6.66 9.27 -8.73
CA ALA A 80 7.44 9.42 -9.96
C ALA A 80 6.55 9.53 -11.21
N PHE A 81 5.51 8.70 -11.33
CA PHE A 81 4.63 8.80 -12.49
C PHE A 81 3.79 10.09 -12.48
N VAL A 82 3.38 10.58 -11.30
CA VAL A 82 2.65 11.86 -11.17
C VAL A 82 3.56 13.04 -11.47
N ALA A 83 4.78 13.03 -10.93
CA ALA A 83 5.78 14.06 -11.18
C ALA A 83 6.10 14.14 -12.68
N ALA A 84 6.33 13.00 -13.33
CA ALA A 84 6.55 12.92 -14.77
C ALA A 84 5.36 13.45 -15.57
N ALA A 85 4.13 13.06 -15.23
CA ALA A 85 2.92 13.48 -15.93
C ALA A 85 2.62 14.99 -15.77
N ARG A 86 3.03 15.60 -14.66
CA ARG A 86 2.73 17.00 -14.33
C ARG A 86 3.94 17.94 -14.46
N GLY A 87 5.09 17.43 -14.87
CA GLY A 87 6.30 18.23 -15.11
C GLY A 87 7.05 18.66 -13.84
N TYR A 88 6.87 17.97 -12.71
CA TYR A 88 7.65 18.21 -11.50
C TYR A 88 8.96 17.43 -11.51
N LYS A 89 10.02 18.04 -10.96
CA LYS A 89 11.22 17.29 -10.57
C LYS A 89 10.93 16.49 -9.32
N LEU A 90 11.48 15.29 -9.22
CA LEU A 90 11.35 14.41 -8.06
C LEU A 90 12.71 13.90 -7.61
N ILE A 91 13.01 14.09 -6.33
CA ILE A 91 14.14 13.50 -5.62
C ILE A 91 13.61 12.45 -4.66
N LEU A 92 14.13 11.23 -4.76
CA LEU A 92 13.83 10.15 -3.83
C LEU A 92 15.09 9.79 -3.04
N THR A 93 15.00 9.87 -1.71
CA THR A 93 16.07 9.40 -0.83
C THR A 93 15.79 7.95 -0.42
N MET A 94 16.80 7.09 -0.50
CA MET A 94 16.66 5.68 -0.12
C MET A 94 18.00 5.01 0.24
N PRO A 95 18.00 3.95 1.06
CA PRO A 95 19.20 3.16 1.30
C PRO A 95 19.73 2.52 0.01
N SER A 96 21.06 2.44 -0.16
CA SER A 96 21.65 1.80 -1.35
C SER A 96 21.42 0.28 -1.44
N SER A 97 20.94 -0.35 -0.37
CA SER A 97 20.53 -1.76 -0.32
C SER A 97 19.21 -2.05 -1.04
N MET A 98 18.51 -1.04 -1.54
CA MET A 98 17.25 -1.22 -2.28
C MET A 98 17.48 -1.85 -3.66
N SER A 99 16.50 -2.66 -4.09
CA SER A 99 16.62 -3.49 -5.29
C SER A 99 16.94 -2.68 -6.55
N LEU A 100 17.74 -3.26 -7.45
CA LEU A 100 18.16 -2.60 -8.68
C LEU A 100 16.96 -2.35 -9.61
N GLU A 101 16.01 -3.28 -9.65
CA GLU A 101 14.81 -3.20 -10.50
C GLU A 101 13.99 -1.95 -10.16
N ARG A 102 13.78 -1.69 -8.86
CA ARG A 102 13.07 -0.48 -8.41
C ARG A 102 13.80 0.79 -8.79
N ARG A 103 15.12 0.83 -8.58
CA ARG A 103 15.94 1.99 -8.94
C ARG A 103 15.89 2.26 -10.45
N LYS A 104 15.91 1.21 -11.28
CA LYS A 104 15.78 1.32 -12.74
C LYS A 104 14.43 1.93 -13.13
N VAL A 105 13.32 1.43 -12.57
CA VAL A 105 11.97 1.98 -12.84
C VAL A 105 11.87 3.45 -12.44
N LEU A 106 12.36 3.82 -11.26
CA LEU A 106 12.31 5.20 -10.79
C LEU A 106 13.16 6.14 -11.66
N LYS A 107 14.37 5.72 -12.05
CA LYS A 107 15.21 6.47 -12.99
C LYS A 107 14.56 6.62 -14.36
N ALA A 108 13.91 5.57 -14.88
CA ALA A 108 13.19 5.61 -16.15
C ALA A 108 12.00 6.58 -16.13
N LEU A 109 11.34 6.74 -14.96
CA LEU A 109 10.31 7.76 -14.73
C LEU A 109 10.88 9.16 -14.46
N GLY A 110 12.19 9.37 -14.59
CA GLY A 110 12.83 10.67 -14.44
C GLY A 110 13.13 11.11 -13.00
N ALA A 111 12.99 10.22 -12.02
CA ALA A 111 13.33 10.54 -10.64
C ALA A 111 14.85 10.60 -10.42
N GLU A 112 15.29 11.62 -9.68
CA GLU A 112 16.62 11.68 -9.11
C GLU A 112 16.68 10.80 -7.87
N LEU A 113 17.72 9.97 -7.76
CA LEU A 113 17.89 9.05 -6.64
C LEU A 113 19.09 9.49 -5.80
N VAL A 114 18.84 9.80 -4.54
CA VAL A 114 19.88 10.10 -3.55
C VAL A 114 20.02 8.90 -2.64
N LEU A 115 21.11 8.16 -2.80
CA LEU A 115 21.36 6.95 -2.03
C LEU A 115 22.00 7.26 -0.68
N THR A 116 21.49 6.66 0.39
CA THR A 116 22.03 6.75 1.75
C THR A 116 22.67 5.43 2.18
N GLU A 117 23.46 5.48 3.25
CA GLU A 117 24.13 4.31 3.82
C GLU A 117 23.11 3.20 4.20
N PRO A 118 23.35 1.93 3.79
CA PRO A 118 22.48 0.80 4.15
C PRO A 118 22.27 0.64 5.65
N ALA A 119 23.31 0.83 6.46
CA ALA A 119 23.29 0.64 7.91
C ALA A 119 22.31 1.57 8.63
N LYS A 120 22.07 2.77 8.08
CA LYS A 120 21.12 3.75 8.64
C LYS A 120 19.66 3.47 8.23
N GLY A 121 19.45 2.56 7.28
CA GLY A 121 18.12 2.17 6.79
C GLY A 121 17.26 3.37 6.41
N MET A 122 15.94 3.23 6.59
CA MET A 122 14.99 4.31 6.29
C MET A 122 15.18 5.56 7.16
N LYS A 123 15.70 5.43 8.39
CA LYS A 123 16.01 6.60 9.24
C LYS A 123 17.03 7.52 8.56
N GLY A 124 18.06 6.94 7.93
CA GLY A 124 19.03 7.71 7.16
C GLY A 124 18.43 8.38 5.91
N ALA A 125 17.53 7.69 5.21
CA ALA A 125 16.83 8.26 4.06
C ALA A 125 15.92 9.44 4.46
N ILE A 126 15.18 9.31 5.57
CA ILE A 126 14.34 10.39 6.14
C ILE A 126 15.20 11.60 6.49
N ALA A 127 16.27 11.40 7.27
CA ALA A 127 17.17 12.49 7.66
C ALA A 127 17.75 13.22 6.42
N LYS A 128 18.09 12.48 5.36
CA LYS A 128 18.58 13.09 4.12
C LYS A 128 17.50 13.87 3.37
N ALA A 129 16.24 13.40 3.36
CA ALA A 129 15.13 14.13 2.75
C ALA A 129 14.84 15.44 3.51
N GLU A 130 14.87 15.38 4.85
CA GLU A 130 14.70 16.55 5.72
C GLU A 130 15.83 17.57 5.53
N GLU A 131 17.08 17.11 5.38
CA GLU A 131 18.23 17.98 5.06
C GLU A 131 18.03 18.72 3.73
N ILE A 132 17.60 18.00 2.67
CA ILE A 132 17.32 18.62 1.36
C ILE A 132 16.18 19.63 1.49
N LEU A 133 15.09 19.28 2.16
CA LEU A 133 13.94 20.16 2.38
C LEU A 133 14.36 21.43 3.14
N ALA A 134 15.16 21.30 4.19
CA ALA A 134 15.64 22.41 5.01
C ALA A 134 16.65 23.31 4.27
N SER A 135 17.36 22.79 3.27
CA SER A 135 18.33 23.57 2.50
C SER A 135 17.71 24.72 1.70
N ASP A 136 16.47 24.55 1.24
CA ASP A 136 15.69 25.60 0.57
C ASP A 136 14.17 25.29 0.64
N PRO A 137 13.49 25.67 1.75
CA PRO A 137 12.08 25.36 1.95
C PRO A 137 11.14 26.02 0.92
N ALA A 138 11.61 27.05 0.19
CA ALA A 138 10.82 27.70 -0.86
C ALA A 138 10.87 26.92 -2.18
N LYS A 139 11.91 26.09 -2.37
CA LYS A 139 12.14 25.29 -3.57
C LYS A 139 11.63 23.87 -3.46
N TYR A 140 11.65 23.29 -2.26
CA TYR A 140 11.32 21.88 -2.06
C TYR A 140 9.97 21.67 -1.36
N PHE A 141 9.27 20.61 -1.74
CA PHE A 141 8.05 20.16 -1.09
C PHE A 141 8.16 18.66 -0.77
N MET A 142 7.82 18.29 0.46
CA MET A 142 7.79 16.89 0.90
C MET A 142 6.36 16.43 1.16
N PRO A 143 5.85 15.44 0.39
CA PRO A 143 4.52 14.87 0.61
C PRO A 143 4.30 14.26 1.98
N ALA A 144 5.32 13.62 2.58
CA ALA A 144 5.30 13.03 3.92
C ALA A 144 4.18 11.98 4.12
N GLN A 145 4.26 10.87 3.38
CA GLN A 145 3.18 9.87 3.25
C GLN A 145 2.63 9.27 4.56
N PHE A 146 3.38 9.29 5.67
CA PHE A 146 2.97 8.72 6.96
C PHE A 146 2.13 9.68 7.82
N ASP A 147 2.21 10.99 7.52
CA ASP A 147 1.60 12.05 8.31
C ASP A 147 0.59 12.90 7.52
N ASN A 148 0.66 12.87 6.19
CA ASN A 148 -0.16 13.73 5.35
C ASN A 148 -1.62 13.25 5.28
N PRO A 149 -2.61 14.06 5.73
CA PRO A 149 -4.02 13.68 5.75
C PRO A 149 -4.62 13.46 4.35
N ALA A 150 -3.98 13.95 3.28
CA ALA A 150 -4.37 13.66 1.91
C ALA A 150 -4.22 12.16 1.57
N ASN A 151 -3.40 11.41 2.30
CA ASN A 151 -3.29 9.95 2.13
C ASN A 151 -4.58 9.21 2.55
N PRO A 152 -5.06 9.25 3.80
CA PRO A 152 -6.33 8.62 4.14
C PRO A 152 -7.52 9.25 3.39
N ALA A 153 -7.49 10.56 3.13
CA ALA A 153 -8.60 11.25 2.47
C ALA A 153 -8.88 10.73 1.05
N ILE A 154 -7.88 10.30 0.26
CA ILE A 154 -8.17 9.74 -1.07
C ILE A 154 -8.88 8.39 -0.96
N HIS A 155 -8.53 7.58 0.03
CA HIS A 155 -9.19 6.30 0.25
C HIS A 155 -10.63 6.48 0.73
N GLU A 156 -10.91 7.52 1.50
CA GLU A 156 -12.27 7.92 1.90
C GLU A 156 -13.10 8.46 0.72
N LYS A 157 -12.47 9.20 -0.20
CA LYS A 157 -13.13 9.78 -1.38
C LYS A 157 -13.28 8.82 -2.57
N THR A 158 -12.45 7.78 -2.66
CA THR A 158 -12.46 6.86 -3.81
C THR A 158 -12.54 5.39 -3.40
N THR A 159 -11.58 4.88 -2.64
CA THR A 159 -11.47 3.43 -2.39
C THR A 159 -12.67 2.89 -1.61
N GLY A 160 -13.13 3.62 -0.58
CA GLY A 160 -14.33 3.28 0.18
C GLY A 160 -15.61 3.33 -0.66
N PRO A 161 -15.89 4.44 -1.38
CA PRO A 161 -17.01 4.52 -2.31
C PRO A 161 -17.02 3.43 -3.37
N GLU A 162 -15.87 3.10 -3.98
CA GLU A 162 -15.78 2.02 -4.96
C GLU A 162 -16.17 0.67 -4.32
N ILE A 163 -15.60 0.32 -3.17
CA ILE A 163 -15.94 -0.93 -2.46
C ILE A 163 -17.44 -0.97 -2.12
N TRP A 164 -17.99 0.14 -1.62
CA TRP A 164 -19.41 0.22 -1.27
C TRP A 164 -20.31 0.01 -2.49
N ASN A 165 -20.04 0.72 -3.58
CA ASN A 165 -20.84 0.67 -4.79
C ASN A 165 -20.74 -0.71 -5.47
N ASP A 166 -19.53 -1.27 -5.56
CA ASP A 166 -19.29 -2.57 -6.20
C ASP A 166 -19.88 -3.74 -5.39
N THR A 167 -20.15 -3.55 -4.09
CA THR A 167 -20.81 -4.55 -3.23
C THR A 167 -22.28 -4.25 -2.95
N ASP A 168 -22.83 -3.16 -3.50
CA ASP A 168 -24.16 -2.65 -3.12
C ASP A 168 -24.36 -2.55 -1.59
N GLY A 169 -23.31 -2.13 -0.88
CA GLY A 169 -23.29 -2.03 0.58
C GLY A 169 -23.20 -3.36 1.34
N ALA A 170 -23.01 -4.49 0.65
CA ALA A 170 -22.95 -5.81 1.28
C ALA A 170 -21.66 -6.07 2.07
N VAL A 171 -20.60 -5.27 1.91
CA VAL A 171 -19.34 -5.43 2.67
C VAL A 171 -19.57 -5.42 4.19
N ASP A 172 -19.15 -6.47 4.89
CA ASP A 172 -19.27 -6.61 6.35
C ASP A 172 -17.92 -6.56 7.05
N VAL A 173 -16.86 -6.93 6.33
CA VAL A 173 -15.49 -6.98 6.84
C VAL A 173 -14.54 -6.34 5.83
N LEU A 174 -13.64 -5.48 6.31
CA LEU A 174 -12.53 -4.94 5.54
C LEU A 174 -11.21 -5.50 6.09
N VAL A 175 -10.42 -6.15 5.25
CA VAL A 175 -9.07 -6.64 5.60
C VAL A 175 -8.03 -5.87 4.80
N ALA A 176 -7.10 -5.21 5.48
CA ALA A 176 -6.06 -4.42 4.82
C ALA A 176 -4.72 -4.46 5.58
N GLY A 177 -3.64 -4.72 4.83
CA GLY A 177 -2.28 -4.59 5.31
C GLY A 177 -1.90 -3.14 5.63
N VAL A 178 -1.27 -2.92 6.78
CA VAL A 178 -0.96 -1.57 7.26
C VAL A 178 0.50 -1.19 7.00
N GLY A 179 0.68 -0.35 5.98
CA GLY A 179 1.92 0.40 5.73
C GLY A 179 1.83 1.81 6.32
N THR A 180 1.23 2.74 5.57
CA THR A 180 0.99 4.12 6.03
C THR A 180 -0.30 4.29 6.84
N GLY A 181 -1.14 3.25 6.93
CA GLY A 181 -2.47 3.33 7.58
C GLY A 181 -3.57 3.97 6.75
N GLY A 182 -3.24 4.70 5.68
CA GLY A 182 -4.23 5.49 4.94
C GLY A 182 -5.37 4.69 4.32
N THR A 183 -5.11 3.50 3.77
CA THR A 183 -6.15 2.67 3.15
C THR A 183 -7.20 2.21 4.15
N ILE A 184 -6.80 1.58 5.26
CA ILE A 184 -7.75 1.09 6.26
C ILE A 184 -8.49 2.24 6.93
N THR A 185 -7.78 3.33 7.27
CA THR A 185 -8.39 4.54 7.86
C THR A 185 -9.44 5.14 6.92
N GLY A 186 -9.08 5.46 5.68
CA GLY A 186 -9.98 6.15 4.76
C GLY A 186 -11.20 5.33 4.36
N VAL A 187 -11.01 4.04 4.06
CA VAL A 187 -12.13 3.15 3.73
C VAL A 187 -13.06 2.98 4.93
N SER A 188 -12.50 2.79 6.14
CA SER A 188 -13.32 2.64 7.36
C SER A 188 -14.08 3.91 7.70
N ARG A 189 -13.47 5.10 7.56
CA ARG A 189 -14.16 6.38 7.74
C ARG A 189 -15.36 6.49 6.82
N PHE A 190 -15.19 6.20 5.54
CA PHE A 190 -16.30 6.26 4.59
C PHE A 190 -17.43 5.29 4.98
N ILE A 191 -17.12 4.02 5.24
CA ILE A 191 -18.16 3.02 5.48
C ILE A 191 -18.83 3.21 6.85
N LYS A 192 -18.04 3.39 7.91
CA LYS A 192 -18.56 3.53 9.29
C LYS A 192 -19.21 4.88 9.53
N ASN A 193 -18.60 5.98 9.07
CA ASN A 193 -19.09 7.33 9.40
C ASN A 193 -20.01 7.88 8.32
N THR A 194 -19.64 7.78 7.04
CA THR A 194 -20.44 8.35 5.94
C THR A 194 -21.64 7.47 5.57
N LYS A 195 -21.46 6.15 5.56
CA LYS A 195 -22.56 5.20 5.28
C LYS A 195 -23.25 4.65 6.53
N GLY A 196 -22.68 4.87 7.72
CA GLY A 196 -23.28 4.44 8.98
C GLY A 196 -23.31 2.91 9.16
N LYS A 197 -22.57 2.13 8.36
CA LYS A 197 -22.57 0.67 8.47
C LYS A 197 -21.43 0.23 9.40
N PRO A 198 -21.72 -0.46 10.52
CA PRO A 198 -20.69 -1.02 11.38
C PRO A 198 -20.08 -2.25 10.70
N ILE A 199 -18.92 -2.05 10.06
CA ILE A 199 -18.11 -3.15 9.51
C ILE A 199 -16.99 -3.53 10.49
N LEU A 200 -16.48 -4.75 10.35
CA LEU A 200 -15.26 -5.20 11.03
C LEU A 200 -14.03 -4.80 10.19
N SER A 201 -13.23 -3.86 10.67
CA SER A 201 -11.98 -3.42 10.07
C SER A 201 -10.80 -4.15 10.71
N VAL A 202 -10.13 -4.98 9.90
CA VAL A 202 -9.01 -5.83 10.32
C VAL A 202 -7.70 -5.30 9.73
N ALA A 203 -6.84 -4.79 10.61
CA ALA A 203 -5.47 -4.40 10.27
C ALA A 203 -4.59 -5.65 10.14
N VAL A 204 -3.79 -5.74 9.09
CA VAL A 204 -2.82 -6.84 8.93
C VAL A 204 -1.39 -6.31 9.10
N GLU A 205 -0.62 -6.97 9.96
CA GLU A 205 0.79 -6.65 10.24
C GLU A 205 1.68 -7.91 10.33
N PRO A 206 3.01 -7.77 10.21
CA PRO A 206 3.92 -8.90 10.33
C PRO A 206 4.06 -9.38 11.79
N VAL A 207 4.10 -10.70 12.00
CA VAL A 207 4.37 -11.31 13.32
C VAL A 207 5.67 -10.79 13.95
N ALA A 208 6.72 -10.59 13.16
CA ALA A 208 8.02 -10.14 13.65
C ALA A 208 8.05 -8.65 14.05
N SER A 209 7.10 -7.84 13.60
CA SER A 209 7.03 -6.40 13.91
C SER A 209 5.59 -5.95 14.22
N PRO A 210 4.98 -6.46 15.30
CA PRO A 210 3.56 -6.29 15.58
C PRO A 210 3.26 -4.99 16.32
N VAL A 211 3.68 -3.86 15.74
CA VAL A 211 3.66 -2.54 16.39
C VAL A 211 2.24 -2.02 16.66
N ILE A 212 1.25 -2.42 15.87
CA ILE A 212 -0.15 -2.03 16.08
C ILE A 212 -0.73 -2.83 17.23
N SER A 213 -0.49 -4.15 17.28
CA SER A 213 -0.91 -5.00 18.40
C SER A 213 -0.32 -4.50 19.72
N GLN A 214 0.98 -4.21 19.75
CA GLN A 214 1.67 -3.65 20.92
C GLN A 214 1.05 -2.30 21.34
N ALA A 215 0.79 -1.41 20.39
CA ALA A 215 0.18 -0.10 20.69
C ALA A 215 -1.22 -0.23 21.30
N LEU A 216 -2.07 -1.11 20.74
CA LEU A 216 -3.42 -1.35 21.26
C LEU A 216 -3.41 -2.00 22.65
N ALA A 217 -2.39 -2.81 22.95
CA ALA A 217 -2.19 -3.43 24.26
C ALA A 217 -1.52 -2.48 25.28
N GLY A 218 -1.08 -1.28 24.87
CA GLY A 218 -0.33 -0.36 25.73
C GLY A 218 1.10 -0.84 26.04
N GLU A 219 1.66 -1.71 25.20
CA GLU A 219 2.99 -2.29 25.34
C GLU A 219 4.08 -1.41 24.70
N GLU A 220 5.33 -1.66 25.07
CA GLU A 220 6.48 -1.02 24.45
C GLU A 220 6.62 -1.46 22.97
N ILE A 221 6.75 -0.48 22.07
CA ILE A 221 6.88 -0.74 20.63
C ILE A 221 8.25 -1.31 20.29
N LYS A 222 8.29 -2.57 19.84
CA LYS A 222 9.50 -3.30 19.48
C LYS A 222 9.42 -3.80 18.04
N PRO A 223 9.86 -3.00 17.06
CA PRO A 223 9.90 -3.43 15.67
C PRO A 223 11.09 -4.36 15.41
N SER A 224 10.92 -5.34 14.53
CA SER A 224 12.01 -6.19 14.04
C SER A 224 11.96 -6.33 12.52
N PRO A 225 13.08 -6.64 11.85
CA PRO A 225 13.09 -6.91 10.41
C PRO A 225 12.11 -8.03 10.03
N HIS A 226 11.40 -7.82 8.93
CA HIS A 226 10.51 -8.80 8.30
C HIS A 226 10.57 -8.63 6.78
N LYS A 227 10.01 -9.57 6.04
CA LYS A 227 10.09 -9.60 4.57
C LYS A 227 8.79 -9.23 3.86
N ILE A 228 7.67 -9.07 4.56
CA ILE A 228 6.39 -8.58 3.98
C ILE A 228 6.48 -7.11 3.53
N GLN A 229 6.96 -6.87 2.31
CA GLN A 229 7.17 -5.54 1.78
C GLN A 229 5.84 -4.77 1.59
N GLY A 230 5.81 -3.52 2.08
CA GLY A 230 4.68 -2.60 1.93
C GLY A 230 3.84 -2.39 3.19
N ILE A 231 4.01 -3.24 4.21
CA ILE A 231 3.37 -3.13 5.54
C ILE A 231 4.44 -3.17 6.65
N GLY A 232 4.05 -2.99 7.92
CA GLY A 232 4.97 -3.14 9.06
C GLY A 232 6.04 -2.07 9.11
N ALA A 233 5.68 -0.78 9.09
CA ALA A 233 6.64 0.33 9.00
C ALA A 233 7.61 0.46 10.20
N GLY A 234 7.43 -0.34 11.26
CA GLY A 234 8.25 -0.31 12.48
C GLY A 234 7.84 0.78 13.48
N PHE A 235 6.73 1.47 13.22
CA PHE A 235 6.07 2.43 14.10
C PHE A 235 4.59 2.53 13.71
N VAL A 236 3.76 3.12 14.57
CA VAL A 236 2.35 3.42 14.26
C VAL A 236 2.27 4.73 13.46
N PRO A 237 1.87 4.72 12.18
CA PRO A 237 1.78 5.94 11.39
C PRO A 237 0.69 6.88 11.91
N LYS A 238 0.88 8.21 11.81
CA LYS A 238 -0.18 9.18 12.20
C LYS A 238 -1.43 9.08 11.33
N ASN A 239 -1.28 8.60 10.10
CA ASN A 239 -2.38 8.32 9.20
C ASN A 239 -3.21 7.08 9.58
N LEU A 240 -2.76 6.25 10.53
CA LEU A 240 -3.54 5.14 11.07
C LEU A 240 -4.41 5.62 12.23
N ASP A 241 -5.72 5.58 12.04
CA ASP A 241 -6.69 5.88 13.08
C ASP A 241 -7.06 4.60 13.83
N LEU A 242 -6.40 4.35 14.97
CA LEU A 242 -6.58 3.13 15.76
C LEU A 242 -8.01 2.95 16.27
N SER A 243 -8.78 4.03 16.44
CA SER A 243 -10.18 3.94 16.87
C SER A 243 -11.09 3.26 15.86
N LEU A 244 -10.65 3.16 14.60
CA LEU A 244 -11.39 2.50 13.51
C LEU A 244 -10.97 1.05 13.30
N VAL A 245 -9.90 0.59 13.95
CA VAL A 245 -9.37 -0.78 13.85
C VAL A 245 -10.02 -1.64 14.93
N ASP A 246 -10.83 -2.62 14.51
CA ASP A 246 -11.54 -3.49 15.45
C ASP A 246 -10.74 -4.75 15.80
N ARG A 247 -9.89 -5.20 14.88
CA ARG A 247 -9.01 -6.38 15.05
C ARG A 247 -7.68 -6.17 14.34
N VAL A 248 -6.64 -6.83 14.86
CA VAL A 248 -5.33 -6.94 14.21
C VAL A 248 -5.05 -8.42 13.94
N ALA A 249 -4.61 -8.73 12.72
CA ALA A 249 -4.15 -10.04 12.32
C ALA A 249 -2.64 -10.00 12.05
N THR A 250 -1.89 -10.81 12.78
CA THR A 250 -0.44 -10.96 12.58
C THR A 250 -0.16 -12.11 11.62
N ILE A 251 0.64 -11.88 10.59
CA ILE A 251 0.99 -12.89 9.57
C ILE A 251 2.50 -13.08 9.50
N ALA A 252 2.96 -14.33 9.41
CA ALA A 252 4.38 -14.66 9.23
C ALA A 252 4.80 -14.47 7.76
N ASP A 253 6.10 -14.25 7.53
CA ASP A 253 6.64 -14.05 6.17
C ASP A 253 6.33 -15.22 5.23
N GLU A 254 6.48 -16.47 5.71
CA GLU A 254 6.21 -17.67 4.92
C GLU A 254 4.72 -17.87 4.63
N ASP A 255 3.83 -17.57 5.58
CA ASP A 255 2.38 -17.64 5.35
C ASP A 255 1.95 -16.62 4.29
N ALA A 256 2.52 -15.42 4.32
CA ALA A 256 2.29 -14.40 3.30
C ALA A 256 2.79 -14.83 1.92
N LYS A 257 4.00 -15.42 1.83
CA LYS A 257 4.54 -15.97 0.59
C LYS A 257 3.65 -17.09 0.04
N ASN A 258 3.35 -18.10 0.86
CA ASN A 258 2.56 -19.25 0.45
C ASN A 258 1.17 -18.83 -0.05
N MET A 259 0.50 -17.92 0.66
CA MET A 259 -0.80 -17.42 0.22
C MET A 259 -0.73 -16.59 -1.07
N ALA A 260 0.32 -15.78 -1.26
CA ALA A 260 0.53 -15.06 -2.52
C ALA A 260 0.75 -16.02 -3.70
N LEU A 261 1.49 -17.11 -3.51
CA LEU A 261 1.67 -18.14 -4.54
C LEU A 261 0.35 -18.86 -4.85
N ARG A 262 -0.45 -19.20 -3.84
CA ARG A 262 -1.80 -19.77 -4.03
C ARG A 262 -2.73 -18.82 -4.79
N LEU A 263 -2.69 -17.51 -4.50
CA LEU A 263 -3.43 -16.52 -5.29
C LEU A 263 -3.06 -16.55 -6.78
N MET A 264 -1.77 -16.73 -7.11
CA MET A 264 -1.32 -16.83 -8.48
C MET A 264 -1.74 -18.16 -9.13
N GLN A 265 -1.51 -19.28 -8.43
CA GLN A 265 -1.70 -20.63 -8.97
C GLN A 265 -3.17 -21.06 -9.03
N GLU A 266 -3.98 -20.65 -8.05
CA GLU A 266 -5.35 -21.09 -7.92
C GLU A 266 -6.32 -20.04 -8.50
N GLU A 267 -6.15 -18.75 -8.17
CA GLU A 267 -7.07 -17.68 -8.58
C GLU A 267 -6.62 -16.90 -9.82
N GLY A 268 -5.38 -17.12 -10.31
CA GLY A 268 -4.84 -16.39 -11.46
C GLY A 268 -4.55 -14.91 -11.17
N ILE A 269 -4.33 -14.55 -9.90
CA ILE A 269 -4.09 -13.16 -9.48
C ILE A 269 -2.59 -12.95 -9.21
N LEU A 270 -1.92 -12.23 -10.11
CA LEU A 270 -0.53 -11.82 -9.93
C LEU A 270 -0.41 -10.68 -8.90
N CYS A 271 0.09 -10.97 -7.70
CA CYS A 271 0.13 -10.01 -6.59
C CYS A 271 1.44 -10.03 -5.79
N GLY A 272 1.75 -8.95 -5.05
CA GLY A 272 2.90 -8.91 -4.14
C GLY A 272 2.66 -9.62 -2.79
N ILE A 273 3.72 -9.73 -1.98
CA ILE A 273 3.71 -10.46 -0.71
C ILE A 273 2.74 -9.87 0.33
N SER A 274 2.53 -8.55 0.35
CA SER A 274 1.54 -7.91 1.24
C SER A 274 0.10 -8.26 0.88
N SER A 275 -0.16 -8.57 -0.40
CA SER A 275 -1.46 -9.12 -0.85
C SER A 275 -1.66 -10.53 -0.28
N GLY A 276 -0.61 -11.36 -0.31
CA GLY A 276 -0.63 -12.68 0.33
C GLY A 276 -0.90 -12.60 1.84
N ALA A 277 -0.26 -11.67 2.54
CA ALA A 277 -0.52 -11.44 3.96
C ALA A 277 -1.98 -11.05 4.25
N ALA A 278 -2.51 -10.07 3.50
CA ALA A 278 -3.89 -9.64 3.64
C ALA A 278 -4.89 -10.77 3.34
N MET A 279 -4.62 -11.56 2.30
CA MET A 279 -5.46 -12.71 1.94
C MET A 279 -5.38 -13.84 2.97
N ALA A 280 -4.20 -14.11 3.54
CA ALA A 280 -4.03 -15.13 4.57
C ALA A 280 -4.86 -14.79 5.82
N ALA A 281 -4.85 -13.52 6.22
CA ALA A 281 -5.72 -13.03 7.27
C ALA A 281 -7.21 -13.18 6.93
N ALA A 282 -7.62 -12.84 5.69
CA ALA A 282 -9.01 -12.95 5.26
C ALA A 282 -9.52 -14.40 5.20
N VAL A 283 -8.71 -15.33 4.68
CA VAL A 283 -9.04 -16.77 4.64
C VAL A 283 -9.16 -17.33 6.05
N LYS A 284 -8.19 -17.06 6.94
CA LYS A 284 -8.24 -17.49 8.33
C LYS A 284 -9.46 -16.95 9.07
N LEU A 285 -9.81 -15.68 8.83
CA LEU A 285 -11.00 -15.06 9.41
C LEU A 285 -12.29 -15.73 8.89
N ALA A 286 -12.36 -16.05 7.60
CA ALA A 286 -13.51 -16.69 6.98
C ALA A 286 -13.80 -18.12 7.51
N GLU A 287 -12.84 -18.76 8.17
CA GLU A 287 -13.04 -20.05 8.85
C GLU A 287 -13.84 -19.90 10.15
N GLU A 288 -13.95 -18.70 10.72
CA GLU A 288 -14.73 -18.47 11.94
C GLU A 288 -16.23 -18.65 11.67
N PRO A 289 -16.97 -19.40 12.51
CA PRO A 289 -18.42 -19.58 12.33
C PRO A 289 -19.21 -18.27 12.27
N THR A 290 -18.71 -17.21 12.92
CA THR A 290 -19.29 -15.87 12.93
C THR A 290 -19.16 -15.12 11.61
N MET A 291 -18.41 -15.65 10.63
CA MET A 291 -18.26 -15.10 9.29
C MET A 291 -19.19 -15.73 8.25
N GLN A 292 -19.92 -16.79 8.59
CA GLN A 292 -20.87 -17.41 7.68
C GLN A 292 -21.93 -16.41 7.19
N GLY A 293 -22.15 -16.39 5.87
CA GLY A 293 -23.03 -15.47 5.17
C GLY A 293 -22.50 -14.04 4.99
N LYS A 294 -21.30 -13.72 5.50
CA LYS A 294 -20.74 -12.37 5.41
C LYS A 294 -19.93 -12.14 4.14
N THR A 295 -19.80 -10.87 3.77
CA THR A 295 -18.90 -10.41 2.70
C THR A 295 -17.63 -9.78 3.28
N ILE A 296 -16.49 -10.40 3.01
CA ILE A 296 -15.15 -9.92 3.35
C ILE A 296 -14.54 -9.27 2.10
N VAL A 297 -14.15 -8.00 2.21
CA VAL A 297 -13.36 -7.31 1.19
C VAL A 297 -11.91 -7.24 1.66
N VAL A 298 -10.98 -7.75 0.87
CA VAL A 298 -9.55 -7.74 1.13
C VAL A 298 -8.81 -6.90 0.09
N VAL A 299 -7.95 -6.00 0.54
CA VAL A 299 -7.18 -5.14 -0.38
C VAL A 299 -5.89 -5.84 -0.81
N LEU A 300 -5.72 -6.04 -2.11
CA LEU A 300 -4.47 -6.56 -2.71
C LEU A 300 -3.68 -5.39 -3.29
N PRO A 301 -2.63 -4.89 -2.60
CA PRO A 301 -2.12 -3.54 -2.85
C PRO A 301 -1.37 -3.35 -4.17
N ASP A 302 -0.86 -4.41 -4.80
CA ASP A 302 0.03 -4.31 -5.96
C ASP A 302 0.16 -5.59 -6.78
N SER A 303 0.68 -5.44 -8.00
CA SER A 303 1.07 -6.57 -8.87
C SER A 303 2.42 -7.19 -8.47
N GLY A 304 2.52 -8.51 -8.66
CA GLY A 304 3.65 -9.38 -8.30
C GLY A 304 4.94 -9.20 -9.11
N GLU A 305 4.87 -8.73 -10.35
CA GLU A 305 6.06 -8.57 -11.25
C GLU A 305 7.17 -7.68 -10.67
N ARG A 306 6.84 -6.78 -9.74
CA ARG A 306 7.82 -5.94 -9.03
C ARG A 306 8.69 -6.68 -8.03
N TYR A 307 8.37 -7.93 -7.74
CA TYR A 307 8.92 -8.70 -6.64
C TYR A 307 9.73 -9.92 -7.10
N LEU A 308 9.99 -10.05 -8.41
CA LEU A 308 10.70 -11.19 -9.02
C LEU A 308 12.08 -11.46 -8.41
N SER A 309 12.77 -10.43 -7.90
CA SER A 309 14.08 -10.55 -7.23
C SER A 309 14.00 -10.70 -5.71
N THR A 310 12.82 -10.95 -5.15
CA THR A 310 12.58 -11.01 -3.69
C THR A 310 12.20 -12.41 -3.23
N MET A 311 12.07 -12.59 -1.91
CA MET A 311 11.69 -13.89 -1.31
C MET A 311 10.42 -14.51 -1.92
N LEU A 312 9.52 -13.68 -2.48
CA LEU A 312 8.25 -14.14 -3.02
C LEU A 312 8.44 -15.15 -4.15
N PHE A 313 9.44 -14.91 -5.02
CA PHE A 313 9.77 -15.77 -6.15
C PHE A 313 11.06 -16.60 -5.93
N ASP A 314 11.68 -16.45 -4.75
CA ASP A 314 12.88 -17.20 -4.40
C ASP A 314 12.58 -18.70 -4.23
N GLY A 315 13.49 -19.54 -4.72
CA GLY A 315 13.36 -20.99 -4.70
C GLY A 315 12.27 -21.58 -5.60
N LEU A 316 11.77 -20.83 -6.59
CA LEU A 316 10.79 -21.34 -7.55
C LEU A 316 11.41 -22.11 -8.72
N PHE A 317 12.67 -21.84 -9.04
CA PHE A 317 13.36 -22.46 -10.17
C PHE A 317 14.22 -23.64 -9.73
N GLU A 318 14.20 -24.70 -10.52
CA GLU A 318 15.22 -25.75 -10.52
C GLU A 318 16.48 -25.29 -11.27
N ASP A 319 17.61 -25.97 -11.07
CA ASP A 319 18.89 -25.58 -11.68
C ASP A 319 18.84 -25.42 -13.20
N GLN A 320 18.02 -26.22 -13.89
CA GLN A 320 17.85 -26.15 -15.35
C GLN A 320 17.09 -24.89 -15.79
N GLU A 321 16.24 -24.34 -14.94
CA GLU A 321 15.43 -23.15 -15.21
C GLU A 321 16.22 -21.85 -14.97
N LEU A 322 17.44 -21.94 -14.44
CA LEU A 322 18.37 -20.81 -14.25
C LEU A 322 19.21 -20.50 -15.51
N VAL A 323 19.10 -21.30 -16.57
CA VAL A 323 19.85 -21.10 -17.82
C VAL A 323 19.14 -20.05 -18.69
N GLN A 324 19.84 -18.96 -19.02
CA GLN A 324 19.39 -17.89 -19.95
C GLN A 324 20.06 -17.98 -21.31
#